data_AF-R6HXH6-F1
#
_entry.id   AF-R6HXH6-F1
#
_cell.length_a   1.000
_cell.length_b   1.000
_cell.length_c   1.000
_cell.angle_alpha   90.00
_cell.angle_beta   90.00
_cell.angle_gamma   90.00
#
_symmetry.space_group_name_H-M   'P 1'
#
loop_
_entity.id
_entity.type
_entity.pdbx_description
1 polymer ?
#
loop_
_entity_poly.entity_id
_entity_poly.type
_entity_poly.pdbx_seq_one_letter_code
_entity_poly.pdbx_strand_id
1 'polypeptide(L)'
;MWFIILTYTATCIIYLIYPSQQELRPETFRRDNLLTRFMTWFYAFDTNTNVCPSLHVIGSLAVLAAAWNTPRFATPLWRTAFTLQAVLISISTVFLKQHSLLDIPPAVALSAIAYYLVYIRRPRRSKPAS
;
A
#
# COMPACT_ATOMS: atom_id res chain seq x y z
N MET A 1 -2.84 8.06 11.62
CA MET A 1 -1.45 8.51 11.80
C MET A 1 -0.57 7.40 12.35
N TRP A 2 -0.86 6.82 13.52
CA TRP A 2 -0.05 5.73 14.09
C TRP A 2 0.18 4.53 13.18
N PHE A 3 -0.83 4.08 12.43
CA PHE A 3 -0.68 2.98 11.47
C PHE A 3 0.42 3.27 10.44
N ILE A 4 0.39 4.46 9.81
CA ILE A 4 1.37 4.87 8.81
C ILE A 4 2.75 4.99 9.45
N ILE A 5 2.87 5.64 10.61
CA ILE A 5 4.16 5.78 11.31
C ILE A 5 4.79 4.41 11.55
N LEU A 6 4.05 3.46 12.13
CA LEU A 6 4.58 2.13 12.42
C LEU A 6 4.99 1.38 11.15
N THR A 7 4.10 1.32 10.16
CA THR A 7 4.33 0.52 8.96
C THR A 7 5.40 1.13 8.05
N TYR A 8 5.41 2.45 7.85
CA TYR A 8 6.40 3.11 6.99
C TYR A 8 7.77 3.13 7.64
N THR A 9 7.88 3.38 8.95
CA THR A 9 9.16 3.29 9.66
C THR A 9 9.72 1.88 9.61
N ALA A 10 8.91 0.85 9.88
CA ALA A 10 9.35 -0.54 9.79
C ALA A 10 9.80 -0.90 8.35
N THR A 11 9.05 -0.44 7.35
CA THR A 11 9.38 -0.65 5.93
C THR A 11 10.69 0.03 5.56
N CYS A 12 10.92 1.28 5.96
CA CYS A 12 12.19 1.97 5.75
C CYS A 12 13.36 1.24 6.41
N ILE A 13 13.19 0.73 7.64
CA ILE A 13 14.24 -0.07 8.30
C ILE A 13 14.53 -1.35 7.50
N ILE A 14 13.50 -2.04 7.01
CA ILE A 14 13.67 -3.22 6.16
C ILE A 14 14.44 -2.85 4.89
N TYR A 15 14.09 -1.75 4.22
CA TYR A 15 14.80 -1.29 3.02
C TYR A 15 16.27 -0.94 3.27
N LEU A 16 16.60 -0.39 4.44
CA LEU A 16 17.99 -0.11 4.81
C LEU A 16 18.82 -1.39 5.00
N ILE A 17 18.21 -2.46 5.51
CA ILE A 17 18.87 -3.75 5.77
C ILE A 17 18.86 -4.64 4.52
N TYR A 18 17.77 -4.59 3.76
CA TYR A 18 17.49 -5.40 2.58
C TYR A 18 16.95 -4.50 1.45
N PRO A 19 17.85 -3.81 0.71
CA PRO A 19 17.47 -2.94 -0.41
C PRO A 19 17.09 -3.78 -1.63
N SER A 20 15.90 -4.37 -1.56
CA SER A 20 15.34 -5.21 -2.63
C SER A 20 15.21 -4.45 -3.96
N GLN A 21 15.40 -5.12 -5.09
CA GLN A 21 15.19 -4.56 -6.42
C GLN A 21 14.61 -5.63 -7.34
N GLN A 22 13.76 -5.23 -8.28
CA GLN A 22 13.12 -6.16 -9.22
C GLN A 22 13.15 -5.63 -10.66
N GLU A 23 13.70 -6.43 -11.57
CA GLU A 23 13.78 -6.11 -13.01
C GLU A 23 12.63 -6.74 -13.80
N LEU A 24 11.38 -6.47 -13.38
CA LEU A 24 10.19 -7.01 -14.07
C LEU A 24 9.81 -6.19 -15.30
N ARG A 25 10.08 -4.88 -15.25
CA ARG A 25 9.71 -3.89 -16.27
C ARG A 25 10.52 -4.08 -17.57
N PRO A 26 9.95 -3.77 -18.73
CA PRO A 26 10.69 -3.81 -19.99
C PRO A 26 11.75 -2.71 -20.03
N GLU A 27 12.95 -3.02 -20.55
CA GLU A 27 14.01 -2.02 -20.75
C GLU A 27 13.63 -0.97 -21.79
N THR A 28 12.87 -1.37 -22.82
CA THR A 28 12.40 -0.47 -23.88
C THR A 28 10.98 -0.84 -24.32
N PHE A 29 10.23 0.16 -24.79
CA PHE A 29 8.94 -0.06 -25.42
C PHE A 29 9.10 -0.11 -26.94
N ARG A 30 8.53 -1.15 -27.58
CA ARG A 30 8.56 -1.30 -29.05
C ARG A 30 7.84 -0.17 -29.80
N ARG A 31 6.84 0.46 -29.17
CA ARG A 31 6.02 1.52 -29.76
C ARG A 31 6.28 2.82 -29.01
N ASP A 32 6.33 3.91 -29.75
CA ASP A 32 6.35 5.26 -29.19
C ASP A 32 4.95 5.90 -29.35
N ASN A 33 4.22 6.02 -28.24
CA ASN A 33 2.91 6.67 -28.18
C ASN A 33 2.70 7.27 -26.79
N LEU A 34 1.59 7.99 -26.60
CA LEU A 34 1.30 8.68 -25.34
C LEU A 34 1.29 7.73 -24.13
N LEU A 35 0.80 6.50 -24.28
CA LEU A 35 0.76 5.53 -23.17
C LEU A 35 2.15 5.00 -22.84
N THR A 36 2.98 4.70 -23.84
CA THR A 36 4.35 4.22 -23.58
C THR A 36 5.24 5.33 -23.02
N ARG A 37 5.06 6.58 -23.46
CA ARG A 37 5.73 7.75 -22.86
C ARG A 37 5.31 7.97 -21.41
N PHE A 38 4.01 7.85 -21.11
CA PHE A 38 3.52 7.91 -19.74
C PHE A 38 4.14 6.81 -18.88
N MET A 39 4.18 5.56 -19.39
CA MET A 39 4.79 4.45 -18.66
C MET A 39 6.30 4.63 -18.45
N THR A 40 7.04 5.15 -19.43
CA THR A 40 8.46 5.50 -19.26
C THR A 40 8.64 6.53 -18.15
N TRP A 41 7.84 7.60 -18.14
CA TRP A 41 7.86 8.58 -17.06
C TRP A 41 7.49 7.96 -15.71
N PHE A 42 6.45 7.12 -15.68
CA PHE A 42 5.98 6.45 -14.46
C PHE A 42 7.07 5.54 -13.86
N TYR A 43 7.81 4.81 -14.69
CA TYR A 43 8.94 3.97 -14.26
C TYR A 43 10.18 4.75 -13.83
N ALA A 44 10.35 5.99 -14.30
CA ALA A 44 11.40 6.88 -13.82
C ALA A 44 11.03 7.52 -12.47
N PHE A 45 9.75 7.83 -12.27
CA PHE A 45 9.22 8.42 -11.05
C PHE A 45 9.14 7.41 -9.89
N ASP A 46 8.57 6.22 -10.15
CA ASP A 46 8.45 5.12 -9.20
C ASP A 46 9.46 4.05 -9.57
N THR A 47 10.61 4.09 -8.90
CA THR A 47 11.77 3.23 -9.18
C THR A 47 11.54 1.80 -8.70
N ASN A 48 12.18 0.83 -9.34
CA ASN A 48 12.05 -0.59 -9.03
C ASN A 48 12.92 -1.08 -7.86
N THR A 49 13.34 -0.16 -6.99
CA THR A 49 14.15 -0.42 -5.80
C THR A 49 13.28 -0.29 -4.55
N ASN A 50 13.71 -0.92 -3.46
CA ASN A 50 13.01 -0.95 -2.18
C ASN A 50 11.56 -1.42 -2.34
N VAL A 51 11.38 -2.61 -2.93
CA VAL A 51 10.07 -3.11 -3.34
C VAL A 51 9.41 -4.05 -2.32
N CYS A 52 10.17 -4.69 -1.43
CA CYS A 52 9.63 -5.65 -0.46
C CYS A 52 9.86 -5.18 0.99
N PRO A 53 8.80 -4.91 1.78
CA PRO A 53 7.36 -5.04 1.47
C PRO A 53 6.82 -3.93 0.56
N SER A 54 5.70 -4.14 -0.13
CA SER A 54 5.10 -3.09 -0.99
C SER A 54 4.46 -1.93 -0.21
N LEU A 55 5.02 -0.71 -0.34
CA LEU A 55 4.44 0.52 0.24
C LEU A 55 3.09 0.91 -0.37
N HIS A 56 2.85 0.59 -1.63
CA HIS A 56 1.55 0.81 -2.30
C HIS A 56 0.44 -0.01 -1.64
N VAL A 57 0.73 -1.28 -1.32
CA VAL A 57 -0.20 -2.16 -0.58
C VAL A 57 -0.38 -1.67 0.86
N ILE A 58 0.70 -1.33 1.56
CA ILE A 58 0.62 -0.79 2.93
C ILE A 58 -0.21 0.50 2.97
N GLY A 59 0.02 1.42 2.04
CA GLY A 59 -0.70 2.68 1.95
C GLY A 59 -2.19 2.49 1.65
N SER A 60 -2.53 1.58 0.73
CA SER A 60 -3.92 1.29 0.41
C SER A 60 -4.66 0.64 1.59
N LEU A 61 -4.00 -0.27 2.31
CA LEU A 61 -4.51 -0.86 3.56
C LEU A 61 -4.59 0.16 4.70
N ALA A 62 -3.69 1.14 4.77
CA ALA A 62 -3.77 2.23 5.74
C ALA A 62 -5.04 3.06 5.55
N VAL A 63 -5.39 3.39 4.29
CA VAL A 63 -6.63 4.10 3.95
C VAL A 63 -7.84 3.23 4.29
N LEU A 64 -7.83 1.95 3.91
CA LEU A 64 -8.89 1.00 4.24
C LEU A 64 -9.13 0.91 5.75
N ALA A 65 -8.06 0.70 6.52
CA ALA A 65 -8.09 0.62 7.97
C ALA A 65 -8.65 1.90 8.60
N ALA A 66 -8.19 3.06 8.14
CA ALA A 66 -8.69 4.35 8.62
C ALA A 66 -10.17 4.55 8.30
N ALA A 67 -10.61 4.17 7.09
CA ALA A 67 -12.00 4.28 6.67
C ALA A 67 -12.92 3.38 7.50
N TRP A 68 -12.56 2.11 7.67
CA TRP A 68 -13.35 1.15 8.44
C TRP A 68 -13.48 1.53 9.93
N ASN A 69 -12.52 2.29 10.46
CA ASN A 69 -12.51 2.79 11.83
C ASN A 69 -13.04 4.23 11.97
N THR A 70 -13.69 4.76 10.92
CA THR A 70 -14.32 6.08 10.90
C THR A 70 -15.84 5.94 10.77
N PRO A 71 -16.65 6.41 11.75
CA PRO A 71 -18.11 6.24 11.72
C PRO A 71 -18.78 6.76 10.45
N ARG A 72 -18.27 7.85 9.87
CA ARG A 72 -18.77 8.44 8.62
C ARG A 72 -18.75 7.47 7.43
N PHE A 73 -17.88 6.46 7.45
CA PHE A 73 -17.71 5.49 6.37
C PHE A 73 -18.19 4.09 6.76
N ALA A 74 -19.05 3.98 7.78
CA ALA A 74 -19.52 2.69 8.29
C ALA A 74 -20.57 2.00 7.39
N THR A 75 -21.17 2.70 6.42
CA THR A 75 -22.17 2.12 5.51
C THR A 75 -21.55 1.04 4.62
N PRO A 76 -22.31 0.01 4.18
CA PRO A 76 -21.81 -1.04 3.30
C PRO A 76 -21.24 -0.50 1.98
N LEU A 77 -21.86 0.54 1.40
CA LEU A 77 -21.36 1.19 0.17
C LEU A 77 -19.91 1.66 0.33
N TRP A 78 -19.64 2.48 1.36
CA TRP A 78 -18.30 2.98 1.64
C TRP A 78 -17.32 1.86 1.98
N ARG A 79 -17.72 0.87 2.80
CA ARG A 79 -16.85 -0.27 3.13
C ARG A 79 -16.44 -1.06 1.90
N THR A 80 -17.37 -1.31 0.98
CA THR A 80 -17.08 -1.97 -0.29
C THR A 80 -16.18 -1.11 -1.17
N ALA A 81 -16.45 0.19 -1.29
CA ALA A 81 -15.64 1.10 -2.11
C ALA A 81 -14.17 1.15 -1.67
N PHE A 82 -13.90 1.29 -0.36
CA PHE A 82 -12.53 1.29 0.15
C PHE A 82 -11.85 -0.07 0.01
N THR A 83 -12.58 -1.16 0.21
CA THR A 83 -12.04 -2.52 0.01
C THR A 83 -11.64 -2.72 -1.44
N LEU A 84 -12.52 -2.37 -2.38
CA LEU A 84 -12.25 -2.46 -3.82
C LEU A 84 -11.06 -1.58 -4.21
N GLN A 85 -10.99 -0.35 -3.70
CA GLN A 85 -9.84 0.52 -3.93
C GLN A 85 -8.53 -0.14 -3.47
N ALA A 86 -8.48 -0.68 -2.26
CA ALA A 86 -7.27 -1.33 -1.74
C ALA A 86 -6.84 -2.53 -2.59
N VAL A 87 -7.80 -3.35 -3.01
CA VAL A 87 -7.57 -4.51 -3.89
C VAL A 87 -7.08 -4.05 -5.27
N LEU A 88 -7.74 -3.07 -5.89
CA LEU A 88 -7.37 -2.57 -7.21
C LEU A 88 -5.99 -1.94 -7.23
N ILE A 89 -5.61 -1.16 -6.20
CA ILE A 89 -4.26 -0.61 -6.07
C ILE A 89 -3.25 -1.76 -5.94
N SER A 90 -3.50 -2.72 -5.05
CA SER A 90 -2.60 -3.86 -4.82
C SER A 90 -2.42 -4.75 -6.07
N ILE A 91 -3.46 -4.90 -6.88
CA ILE A 91 -3.39 -5.65 -8.14
C ILE A 91 -2.68 -4.82 -9.23
N SER A 92 -2.91 -3.50 -9.25
CA SER A 92 -2.30 -2.61 -10.25
C SER A 92 -0.77 -2.61 -10.17
N THR A 93 -0.18 -2.76 -8.98
CA THR A 93 1.28 -2.80 -8.81
C THR A 93 1.91 -3.98 -9.54
N VAL A 94 1.22 -5.11 -9.58
CA VAL A 94 1.67 -6.32 -10.29
C VAL A 94 1.51 -6.15 -11.80
N PHE A 95 0.37 -5.61 -12.25
CA PHE A 95 0.14 -5.38 -13.69
C PHE A 95 1.07 -4.32 -14.29
N LEU A 96 1.35 -3.27 -13.53
CA LEU A 96 2.32 -2.24 -13.92
C LEU A 96 3.76 -2.71 -13.74
N LYS A 97 3.98 -3.89 -13.14
CA LYS A 97 5.29 -4.49 -12.88
C LYS A 97 6.17 -3.68 -11.91
N GLN A 98 5.55 -2.96 -10.99
CA GLN A 98 6.26 -2.29 -9.89
C GLN A 98 6.60 -3.24 -8.75
N HIS A 99 5.74 -4.24 -8.53
CA HIS A 99 5.94 -5.26 -7.52
C HIS A 99 5.68 -6.66 -8.08
N SER A 100 6.39 -7.64 -7.56
CA SER A 100 6.04 -9.05 -7.74
C SER A 100 4.94 -9.46 -6.76
N LEU A 101 4.30 -10.60 -7.02
CA LEU A 101 3.35 -11.20 -6.08
C LEU A 101 3.98 -11.51 -4.71
N LEU A 102 5.31 -11.66 -4.63
CA LEU A 102 6.02 -11.96 -3.39
C LEU A 102 6.13 -10.74 -2.46
N ASP A 103 5.97 -9.53 -2.97
CA ASP A 103 6.08 -8.30 -2.18
C ASP A 103 4.79 -8.00 -1.39
N ILE A 104 3.67 -8.65 -1.76
CA ILE A 104 2.34 -8.42 -1.19
C ILE A 104 2.18 -9.09 0.19
N PRO A 105 2.51 -10.38 0.40
CA PRO A 105 2.32 -11.01 1.71
C PRO A 105 3.07 -10.31 2.86
N PRO A 106 4.34 -9.87 2.72
CA PRO A 106 5.03 -9.11 3.76
C PRO A 106 4.32 -7.77 4.07
N ALA A 107 3.83 -7.07 3.06
CA ALA A 107 3.06 -5.83 3.23
C ALA A 107 1.75 -6.05 3.99
N VAL A 108 1.01 -7.11 3.64
CA VAL A 108 -0.24 -7.50 4.31
C VAL A 108 0.03 -7.91 5.75
N ALA A 109 1.07 -8.71 6.00
CA ALA A 109 1.44 -9.15 7.34
C ALA A 109 1.81 -7.96 8.25
N LEU A 110 2.66 -7.05 7.76
CA LEU A 110 3.03 -5.83 8.50
C LEU A 110 1.80 -4.94 8.76
N SER A 111 0.93 -4.80 7.78
CA SER A 111 -0.33 -4.05 7.90
C SER A 111 -1.28 -4.66 8.92
N ALA A 112 -1.41 -6.00 8.97
CA ALA A 112 -2.25 -6.69 9.93
C ALA A 112 -1.74 -6.50 11.37
N ILE A 113 -0.43 -6.57 11.59
CA ILE A 113 0.19 -6.29 12.89
C ILE A 113 -0.11 -4.86 13.32
N ALA A 114 0.11 -3.88 12.43
CA ALA A 114 -0.17 -2.48 12.73
C ALA A 114 -1.66 -2.23 12.98
N TYR A 115 -2.55 -2.88 12.24
CA TYR A 115 -3.99 -2.80 12.43
C TYR A 115 -4.37 -3.27 13.84
N TYR A 116 -3.87 -4.43 14.25
CA TYR A 116 -4.11 -4.99 15.58
C TYR A 116 -3.62 -4.05 16.68
N LEU A 117 -2.40 -3.52 16.57
CA LEU A 117 -1.81 -2.63 17.58
C LEU A 117 -2.55 -1.30 17.70
N VAL A 118 -3.02 -0.74 16.58
CA VAL A 118 -3.60 0.61 16.53
C VAL A 118 -5.10 0.62 16.79
N TYR A 119 -5.85 -0.32 16.20
CA TYR A 119 -7.31 -0.28 16.21
C TYR A 119 -7.95 -1.29 17.15
N ILE A 120 -7.33 -2.44 17.40
CA ILE A 120 -7.88 -3.49 18.26
C ILE A 120 -7.38 -3.36 19.69
N ARG A 121 -6.06 -3.31 19.90
CA ARG A 121 -5.44 -3.28 21.24
C ARG A 121 -5.67 -1.96 21.98
N ARG A 122 -5.81 -0.85 21.24
CA ARG A 122 -6.05 0.49 21.80
C ARG A 122 -7.37 1.06 21.23
N PRO A 123 -8.54 0.52 21.62
CA PRO A 123 -9.79 1.09 21.18
C PRO A 123 -9.87 2.55 21.65
N ARG A 124 -10.38 3.44 20.78
CA ARG A 124 -10.61 4.85 21.14
C ARG A 124 -11.45 4.88 22.42
N ARG A 125 -10.94 5.51 23.49
CA ARG A 125 -11.78 5.93 24.62
C ARG A 125 -12.86 6.85 24.03
N SER A 126 -14.10 6.40 24.03
CA SER A 126 -15.25 7.28 23.83
C SER A 126 -15.15 8.38 24.88
N LYS A 127 -14.96 9.64 24.46
CA LYS A 127 -15.25 10.76 25.36
C LYS A 127 -16.73 10.60 25.74
N PRO A 128 -17.10 10.59 27.04
CA PRO A 128 -18.50 10.66 27.40
C PRO A 128 -19.07 11.94 26.77
N ALA A 129 -20.20 11.83 26.10
CA ALA A 129 -20.95 12.99 25.65
C ALA A 129 -21.28 13.83 26.89
N SER A 130 -20.73 15.04 26.93
CA SER A 130 -21.14 16.10 27.86
C SER A 130 -22.43 16.73 27.36
#